data_AF-A0A523SSQ5-F1
#
_entry.id   AF-A0A523SSQ5-F1
#
_cell.length_a   1.000
_cell.length_b   1.000
_cell.length_c   1.000
_cell.angle_alpha   90.00
_cell.angle_beta   90.00
_cell.angle_gamma   90.00
#
_symmetry.space_group_name_H-M   'P 1'
#
loop_
_entity.id
_entity.type
_entity.pdbx_description
1 polymer ?
#
loop_
_entity_poly.entity_id
_entity_poly.type
_entity_poly.pdbx_seq_one_letter_code
_entity_poly.pdbx_strand_id
1 'polypeptide(L)' 'MKPTRVTKKGQVTIPKAIRDFLDIKTGDKLLFEIRGKDVVVVPIKKTIFDFRGKVKDKEEK' A
#
# COMPACT_ATOMS: atom_id res chain seq x y z
N MET A 1 1.18 2.25 -22.09
CA MET A 1 0.25 2.21 -20.94
C MET A 1 -0.92 3.15 -21.22
N LYS A 2 -2.17 2.81 -20.84
CA LYS A 2 -3.33 3.69 -21.11
C LYS A 2 -3.55 4.66 -19.95
N PRO A 3 -3.94 5.93 -20.20
CA PRO A 3 -4.28 6.86 -19.13
C PRO A 3 -5.52 6.36 -18.39
N THR A 4 -5.46 6.40 -17.05
CA THR A 4 -6.60 6.08 -16.18
C THR A 4 -7.27 7.36 -15.73
N ARG A 5 -8.60 7.37 -15.66
CA ARG A 5 -9.36 8.52 -15.18
C ARG A 5 -9.55 8.45 -13.66
N VAL A 6 -9.60 9.61 -13.03
CA VAL A 6 -10.02 9.73 -11.63
C VAL A 6 -11.53 9.52 -11.57
N THR A 7 -12.00 8.65 -10.67
CA THR A 7 -13.44 8.42 -10.47
C THR A 7 -14.09 9.59 -9.72
N LYS A 8 -15.42 9.64 -9.69
CA LYS A 8 -16.18 10.67 -8.93
C LYS A 8 -15.78 10.76 -7.44
N LYS A 9 -15.22 9.68 -6.88
CA LYS A 9 -14.78 9.60 -5.48
C LYS A 9 -13.30 9.91 -5.28
N GLY A 10 -12.60 10.42 -6.32
CA GLY A 10 -11.17 10.71 -6.24
C GLY A 10 -10.27 9.47 -6.30
N GLN A 11 -10.79 8.31 -6.73
CA GLN A 11 -9.99 7.08 -6.81
C GLN A 11 -9.37 6.93 -8.20
N VAL A 12 -8.17 6.35 -8.27
CA VAL A 12 -7.52 5.91 -9.52
C VAL A 12 -7.40 4.39 -9.52
N THR A 13 -7.64 3.78 -10.68
CA THR A 13 -7.49 2.33 -10.83
C THR A 13 -6.05 2.01 -11.22
N ILE A 14 -5.41 1.11 -10.49
CA ILE A 14 -4.08 0.58 -10.84
C ILE A 14 -4.27 -0.56 -11.87
N PRO A 15 -3.77 -0.43 -13.11
CA PRO A 15 -3.84 -1.49 -14.11
C PRO A 15 -3.20 -2.80 -13.63
N LYS A 16 -3.71 -3.94 -14.11
CA LYS A 16 -3.24 -5.27 -13.69
C LYS A 16 -1.72 -5.42 -13.77
N ALA A 17 -1.10 -5.00 -14.88
CA ALA A 17 0.36 -5.06 -15.05
C ALA A 17 1.15 -4.33 -13.96
N ILE A 18 0.65 -3.19 -13.46
CA ILE A 18 1.31 -2.45 -12.37
C ILE A 18 1.07 -3.14 -11.02
N ARG A 19 -0.11 -3.71 -10.79
CA ARG A 19 -0.38 -4.49 -9.57
C ARG A 19 0.52 -5.71 -9.47
N ASP A 20 0.69 -6.42 -10.59
CA ASP A 20 1.55 -7.60 -10.68
C ASP A 20 3.01 -7.21 -10.48
N PHE A 21 3.44 -6.08 -11.05
CA PHE A 21 4.79 -5.53 -10.87
C PHE A 21 5.08 -5.11 -9.41
N LEU A 22 4.12 -4.46 -8.75
CA LEU A 22 4.26 -4.03 -7.35
C LEU A 22 3.98 -5.18 -6.35
N ASP A 23 3.52 -6.34 -6.82
CA ASP A 23 3.11 -7.49 -6.01
C ASP A 23 2.09 -7.10 -4.93
N ILE A 24 1.02 -6.41 -5.35
CA ILE A 24 -0.04 -5.91 -4.46
C ILE A 24 -1.40 -6.56 -4.73
N LYS A 25 -2.14 -6.79 -3.66
CA LYS A 25 -3.48 -7.39 -3.65
C LYS A 25 -4.51 -6.42 -3.08
N THR A 26 -5.78 -6.75 -3.30
CA THR A 26 -6.89 -5.99 -2.71
C THR A 26 -6.76 -5.96 -1.19
N GLY A 27 -6.77 -4.75 -0.60
CA GLY A 27 -6.62 -4.55 0.84
C GLY A 27 -5.20 -4.21 1.30
N ASP A 28 -4.21 -4.29 0.41
CA ASP A 28 -2.85 -3.85 0.72
C ASP A 28 -2.79 -2.33 0.87
N LYS A 29 -1.93 -1.88 1.79
CA LYS A 29 -1.69 -0.46 2.03
C LYS A 29 -0.58 0.04 1.12
N LEU A 30 -0.78 1.23 0.56
CA LEU A 30 0.19 1.92 -0.28
C LEU A 30 0.54 3.25 0.38
N LEU A 31 1.81 3.61 0.36
CA LEU A 31 2.30 4.95 0.70
C LEU A 31 2.42 5.77 -0.58
N PHE A 32 1.92 7.00 -0.54
CA PHE A 32 2.10 7.97 -1.62
C PHE A 32 3.10 9.03 -1.16
N GLU A 33 4.22 9.13 -1.86
CA GLU A 33 5.23 10.17 -1.65
C GLU A 33 5.22 11.15 -2.82
N ILE A 34 5.30 12.44 -2.53
CA ILE A 34 5.42 13.49 -3.56
C ILE A 34 6.91 13.76 -3.76
N ARG A 35 7.37 13.63 -5.01
CA ARG A 35 8.74 13.98 -5.43
C ARG A 35 8.67 15.01 -6.54
N GLY A 36 8.70 16.28 -6.16
CA GLY A 36 8.57 17.39 -7.08
C GLY A 36 7.19 17.42 -7.74
N LYS A 37 7.11 17.07 -9.03
CA LYS A 37 5.85 16.97 -9.80
C LYS A 37 5.35 15.54 -9.95
N ASP A 38 6.10 14.56 -9.48
CA ASP A 38 5.76 13.15 -9.57
C ASP A 38 5.23 12.61 -8.25
N VAL A 39 4.39 11.58 -8.33
CA VAL A 39 3.92 10.82 -7.16
C VAL A 39 4.49 9.42 -7.24
N VAL A 40 5.22 9.02 -6.19
CA VAL A 40 5.78 7.68 -6.03
C VAL A 40 4.84 6.86 -5.16
N VAL A 41 4.50 5.66 -5.62
CA VAL A 41 3.64 4.72 -4.90
C VAL A 41 4.50 3.58 -4.38
N VAL A 42 4.52 3.39 -3.06
CA VAL A 42 5.33 2.35 -2.39
C VAL A 42 4.40 1.38 -1.67
N PRO A 43 4.46 0.07 -1.96
CA PRO A 43 3.68 -0.91 -1.21
C PRO A 43 4.20 -1.07 0.21
N ILE A 44 3.31 -0.92 1.20
CA ILE A 44 3.63 -1.16 2.61
C ILE A 44 3.49 -2.65 2.86
N LYS A 45 4.56 -3.41 2.60
CA LYS A 45 4.64 -4.80 3.02
C LYS A 45 4.81 -4.80 4.55
N LYS A 46 3.83 -5.35 5.27
CA LYS A 46 3.95 -5.59 6.72
C LYS A 46 5.21 -6.41 6.95
N THR A 47 6.27 -5.76 7.40
CA THR A 47 7.49 -6.43 7.83
C THR A 47 7.31 -6.83 9.29
N ILE A 48 8.12 -7.76 9.79
CA ILE A 48 8.10 -8.26 11.18
C ILE A 48 8.13 -7.11 12.21
N PHE A 49 8.63 -5.93 11.83
CA PHE A 49 8.60 -4.71 12.63
C PHE A 49 7.21 -4.13 12.91
N ASP A 50 6.20 -4.34 12.06
CA ASP A 50 4.79 -3.95 12.34
C ASP A 50 4.13 -4.82 13.43
N PHE A 51 4.75 -5.93 13.83
CA PHE A 51 4.32 -6.78 14.93
C PHE A 51 4.98 -6.43 16.27
N ARG A 52 5.88 -5.43 16.31
CA ARG A 52 6.52 -4.99 17.55
C ARG A 52 5.45 -4.35 18.46
N GLY A 53 5.11 -5.04 19.55
CA GLY A 53 4.05 -4.63 20.49
C GLY A 53 2.74 -5.42 20.40
N LYS A 54 2.65 -6.49 19.59
CA LYS A 54 1.49 -7.41 19.57
C LYS A 54 1.72 -8.74 20.29
N VAL A 55 2.68 -8.79 21.21
CA VAL A 55 2.77 -9.89 22.18
C VAL A 55 1.98 -9.45 23.40
N LYS A 56 0.82 -10.07 23.63
CA LYS A 56 0.11 -9.91 24.90
C LYS A 56 1.01 -10.55 25.95
N ASP A 57 1.43 -9.77 26.95
CA ASP A 57 2.03 -10.32 28.15
C ASP A 57 1.07 -11.38 28.70
N LYS A 58 1.59 -12.61 28.83
CA LYS A 58 0.93 -13.64 29.59
C LYS A 58 1.01 -13.15 31.02
N GLU A 59 -0.10 -12.66 31.58
CA GLU A 59 -0.21 -12.42 33.02
C GLU A 59 0.18 -13.74 33.71
N GLU A 60 1.37 -13.72 34.31
CA GLU A 60 1.89 -14.80 35.13
C GLU A 60 1.35 -14.57 36.55
N LYS A 61 0.88 -15.67 37.13
CA LYS A 61 0.06 -15.78 38.35
C LYS A 61 0.60 -15.06 39.58
#